data_AF-A0A6M0SBU7-F1
#
_entry.id   AF-A0A6M0SBU7-F1
#
_cell.length_a   1.000
_cell.length_b   1.000
_cell.length_c   1.000
_cell.angle_alpha   90.00
_cell.angle_beta   90.00
_cell.angle_gamma   90.00
#
_symmetry.space_group_name_H-M   'P 1'
#
loop_
_entity.id
_entity.type
_entity.pdbx_description
1 polymer ?
#
loop_
_entity_poly.entity_id
_entity_poly.type
_entity_poly.pdbx_seq_one_letter_code
_entity_poly.pdbx_strand_id
1 'polypeptide(L)'
;METESWVIFKTKPSAEGWEDRKLQPSGSLTGILSEERWYSDRLPKAGDRLRQYENLESPGQGVSHGSDSDWLVTNVAVFEDDSQPYRIVVCDCDYSPVERKWEELGSVDLSKATDEYLTEIGLKPDQFDQVRNRESVGV
;
A
#
# COMPACT_ATOMS: atom_id res chain seq x y z
N MET A 1 5.07 9.11 19.31
CA MET A 1 5.11 7.77 18.71
C MET A 1 3.82 7.64 17.94
N GLU A 2 3.89 7.43 16.63
CA GLU A 2 2.72 7.14 15.81
C GLU A 2 2.21 5.75 16.17
N THR A 3 0.89 5.58 16.26
CA THR A 3 0.29 4.28 16.62
C THR A 3 0.24 3.38 15.39
N GLU A 4 0.85 2.19 15.48
CA GLU A 4 0.73 1.19 14.43
C GLU A 4 -0.73 0.77 14.25
N SER A 5 -1.19 0.77 13.00
CA SER A 5 -2.54 0.36 12.62
C SER A 5 -2.46 -0.81 11.63
N TRP A 6 -3.07 -1.94 11.98
CA TRP A 6 -3.31 -3.03 11.04
C TRP A 6 -4.63 -2.78 10.33
N VAL A 7 -4.55 -2.35 9.07
CA VAL A 7 -5.71 -1.97 8.27
C VAL A 7 -6.12 -3.14 7.38
N ILE A 8 -7.38 -3.56 7.50
CA ILE A 8 -7.98 -4.67 6.76
C ILE A 8 -9.09 -4.09 5.90
N PHE A 9 -8.89 -4.09 4.58
CA PHE A 9 -9.93 -3.75 3.61
C PHE A 9 -10.64 -5.04 3.24
N LYS A 10 -11.95 -5.11 3.47
CA LYS A 10 -12.76 -6.26 3.11
C LYS A 10 -14.01 -5.83 2.37
N THR A 11 -14.50 -6.72 1.53
CA THR A 11 -15.77 -6.55 0.85
C THR A 11 -16.92 -7.09 1.68
N LYS A 12 -18.14 -6.63 1.39
CA LYS A 12 -19.33 -7.30 1.91
C LYS A 12 -19.54 -8.61 1.14
N PRO A 13 -20.01 -9.70 1.77
CA PRO A 13 -20.34 -10.95 1.08
C PRO A 13 -21.41 -10.82 -0.02
N SER A 14 -22.07 -9.66 -0.14
CA SER A 14 -23.06 -9.36 -1.18
C SER A 14 -22.52 -8.50 -2.32
N ALA A 15 -21.27 -8.05 -2.26
CA ALA A 15 -20.72 -7.15 -3.26
C ALA A 15 -20.38 -7.91 -4.55
N GLU A 16 -20.71 -7.35 -5.71
CA GLU A 16 -20.51 -8.03 -6.98
C GLU A 16 -19.06 -8.46 -7.22
N GLY A 17 -18.87 -9.71 -7.66
CA GLY A 17 -17.59 -10.26 -8.07
C GLY A 17 -16.58 -10.45 -6.95
N TRP A 18 -17.01 -10.51 -5.68
CA TRP A 18 -16.12 -10.71 -4.53
C TRP A 18 -15.51 -12.13 -4.46
N GLU A 19 -16.26 -13.15 -4.88
CA GLU A 19 -15.84 -14.57 -4.82
C GLU A 19 -14.62 -14.86 -5.71
N ASP A 20 -14.45 -14.07 -6.77
CA ASP A 20 -13.34 -14.19 -7.73
C ASP A 20 -12.10 -13.36 -7.31
N ARG A 21 -12.15 -12.66 -6.18
CA ARG A 21 -11.09 -11.74 -5.76
C ARG A 21 -10.03 -12.41 -4.90
N LYS A 22 -8.81 -11.91 -5.09
CA LYS A 22 -7.61 -12.39 -4.44
C LYS A 22 -7.11 -11.36 -3.45
N LEU A 23 -6.80 -11.80 -2.22
CA LEU A 23 -6.08 -11.02 -1.23
C LEU A 23 -4.75 -10.56 -1.81
N GLN A 24 -4.47 -9.27 -1.73
CA GLN A 24 -3.14 -8.77 -2.07
C GLN A 24 -2.20 -8.86 -0.86
N PRO A 25 -0.93 -9.22 -1.06
CA PRO A 25 -0.31 -9.74 -2.29
C PRO A 25 -0.41 -11.28 -2.42
N SER A 26 -0.94 -11.98 -1.41
CA SER A 26 -0.85 -13.45 -1.29
C SER A 26 -1.62 -14.24 -2.35
N GLY A 27 -2.55 -13.60 -3.06
CA GLY A 27 -3.30 -14.20 -4.16
C GLY A 27 -4.45 -15.11 -3.74
N SER A 28 -4.75 -15.24 -2.45
CA SER A 28 -5.77 -16.19 -1.93
C SER A 28 -7.19 -15.68 -2.16
N LEU A 29 -8.14 -16.56 -2.52
CA LEU A 29 -9.55 -16.19 -2.61
C LEU A 29 -10.13 -15.89 -1.23
N THR A 30 -10.65 -14.68 -1.03
CA THR A 30 -11.23 -14.25 0.25
C THR A 30 -12.08 -13.00 0.06
N GLY A 31 -12.98 -12.74 1.02
CA GLY A 31 -13.64 -11.44 1.14
C GLY A 31 -12.72 -10.31 1.58
N ILE A 32 -11.46 -10.59 1.96
CA ILE A 32 -10.46 -9.58 2.29
C ILE A 32 -9.75 -9.13 1.00
N LEU A 33 -9.76 -7.83 0.73
CA LEU A 33 -9.17 -7.21 -0.45
C LEU A 33 -7.67 -6.94 -0.24
N SER A 34 -7.31 -6.35 0.90
CA SER A 34 -5.94 -5.97 1.24
C SER A 34 -5.75 -5.94 2.76
N GLU A 35 -4.54 -6.27 3.20
CA GLU A 35 -4.08 -6.13 4.58
C GLU A 35 -2.79 -5.28 4.60
N GLU A 36 -2.82 -4.20 5.36
CA GLU A 36 -1.75 -3.20 5.35
C GLU A 36 -1.33 -2.82 6.77
N ARG A 37 -0.06 -2.45 6.92
CA ARG A 37 0.50 -1.91 8.17
C ARG A 37 0.76 -0.43 7.99
N TRP A 38 0.03 0.39 8.73
CA TRP A 38 0.14 1.84 8.66
C TRP A 38 0.81 2.35 9.94
N TYR A 39 1.86 3.14 9.77
CA TYR A 39 2.56 3.85 10.85
C TYR A 39 2.22 5.33 10.76
N SER A 40 0.93 5.65 10.92
CA SER A 40 0.44 7.02 10.83
C SER A 40 -0.84 7.15 11.66
N ASP A 41 -1.08 8.33 12.19
CA ASP A 41 -2.33 8.63 12.89
C ASP A 41 -3.50 8.81 11.92
N ARG A 42 -3.24 8.91 10.61
CA ARG A 42 -4.29 8.97 9.57
C ARG A 42 -4.90 7.59 9.38
N LEU A 43 -6.20 7.48 9.61
CA LEU A 43 -7.00 6.29 9.30
C LEU A 43 -7.79 6.45 8.00
N PRO A 44 -8.16 5.34 7.34
CA PRO A 44 -9.15 5.37 6.26
C PRO A 44 -10.47 5.96 6.76
N LYS A 45 -11.23 6.56 5.86
CA LYS A 45 -12.59 7.03 6.11
C LYS A 45 -13.54 6.58 5.00
N ALA A 46 -14.84 6.61 5.30
CA ALA A 46 -15.85 6.43 4.28
C ALA A 46 -15.66 7.45 3.14
N GLY A 47 -15.72 6.98 1.90
CA GLY A 47 -15.43 7.75 0.70
C GLY A 47 -14.00 7.58 0.17
N ASP A 48 -13.06 7.05 0.97
CA ASP A 48 -11.72 6.71 0.47
C ASP A 48 -11.79 5.49 -0.47
N ARG A 49 -10.81 5.37 -1.36
CA ARG A 49 -10.65 4.20 -2.24
C ARG A 49 -9.40 3.43 -1.87
N LEU A 50 -9.48 2.11 -1.94
CA LEU A 50 -8.31 1.25 -1.82
C LEU A 50 -7.39 1.52 -3.01
N ARG A 51 -6.09 1.67 -2.75
CA ARG A 51 -5.08 1.79 -3.82
C ARG A 51 -4.72 0.44 -4.39
N GLN A 52 -4.49 0.41 -5.68
CA GLN A 52 -3.90 -0.72 -6.39
C GLN A 52 -2.60 -0.27 -7.06
N TYR A 53 -1.68 -1.21 -7.15
CA TYR A 53 -0.32 -0.99 -7.63
C TYR A 53 0.00 -2.02 -8.71
N GLU A 54 0.66 -1.59 -9.76
CA GLU A 54 1.03 -2.44 -10.90
C GLU A 54 2.31 -1.89 -11.51
N ASN A 55 3.05 -2.74 -12.21
CA ASN A 55 4.03 -2.27 -13.18
C ASN A 55 3.44 -2.35 -14.59
N LEU A 56 3.02 -1.20 -15.13
CA LEU A 56 2.38 -1.17 -16.45
C LEU A 56 3.32 -1.54 -17.60
N GLU A 57 4.63 -1.36 -17.41
CA GLU A 57 5.64 -1.72 -18.41
C GLU A 57 6.01 -3.21 -18.33
N SER A 58 5.99 -3.78 -17.14
CA SER A 58 6.31 -5.20 -16.89
C SER A 58 5.41 -5.78 -15.78
N PRO A 59 4.16 -6.18 -16.11
CA PRO A 59 3.18 -6.65 -15.13
C PRO A 59 3.71 -7.80 -14.26
N GLY A 60 3.44 -7.72 -12.96
CA GLY A 60 3.95 -8.68 -11.98
C GLY A 60 5.44 -8.54 -11.62
N GLN A 61 6.17 -7.59 -12.21
CA GLN A 61 7.57 -7.30 -11.87
C GLN A 61 7.70 -5.93 -11.20
N GLY A 62 7.55 -5.91 -9.88
CA GLY A 62 7.63 -4.67 -9.09
C GLY A 62 6.41 -3.77 -9.27
N VAL A 63 6.56 -2.51 -8.86
CA VAL A 63 5.51 -1.49 -8.86
C VAL A 63 6.09 -0.21 -9.46
N SER A 64 5.48 0.30 -10.53
CA SER A 64 5.86 1.56 -11.15
C SER A 64 4.72 2.56 -11.21
N HIS A 65 3.48 2.08 -11.06
CA HIS A 65 2.30 2.90 -11.09
C HIS A 65 1.36 2.50 -9.95
N GLY A 66 0.45 3.40 -9.62
CA GLY A 66 -0.77 2.95 -8.99
C GLY A 66 -1.98 3.71 -9.48
N SER A 67 -3.15 3.20 -9.10
CA SER A 67 -4.43 3.84 -9.36
C SER A 67 -5.37 3.61 -8.19
N ASP A 68 -6.41 4.43 -8.08
CA ASP A 68 -7.54 4.07 -7.24
C ASP A 68 -8.19 2.79 -7.77
N SER A 69 -8.63 1.93 -6.87
CA SER A 69 -9.38 0.72 -7.22
C SER A 69 -10.88 1.00 -7.32
N ASP A 70 -11.59 -0.02 -7.79
CA ASP A 70 -13.05 -0.03 -7.85
C ASP A 70 -13.71 -0.10 -6.46
N TRP A 71 -12.94 -0.22 -5.39
CA TRP A 71 -13.46 -0.43 -4.04
C TRP A 71 -13.52 0.86 -3.25
N LEU A 72 -14.74 1.25 -2.90
CA LEU A 72 -15.03 2.43 -2.09
C LEU A 72 -15.25 2.01 -0.64
N VAL A 73 -14.51 2.59 0.29
CA VAL A 73 -14.74 2.42 1.73
C VAL A 73 -16.10 3.02 2.07
N THR A 74 -16.97 2.21 2.66
CA THR A 74 -18.33 2.62 3.07
C THR A 74 -18.48 2.70 4.58
N ASN A 75 -17.70 1.92 5.32
CA ASN A 75 -17.72 1.90 6.77
C ASN A 75 -16.31 1.59 7.31
N VAL A 76 -15.98 2.15 8.47
CA VAL A 76 -14.70 1.95 9.15
C VAL A 76 -14.97 1.64 10.62
N ALA A 77 -14.46 0.50 11.08
CA ALA A 77 -14.50 0.08 12.48
C ALA A 77 -13.08 0.04 13.03
N VAL A 78 -12.85 0.72 14.15
CA VAL A 78 -11.56 0.75 14.85
C VAL A 78 -11.67 -0.07 16.12
N PHE A 79 -10.72 -0.98 16.31
CA PHE A 79 -10.58 -1.81 17.49
C PHE A 79 -9.23 -1.51 18.12
N GLU A 80 -9.25 -0.91 19.29
CA GLU A 80 -8.06 -0.57 20.07
C GLU A 80 -8.23 -1.05 21.50
N ASP A 81 -7.11 -1.43 22.11
CA ASP A 81 -7.05 -1.90 23.49
C ASP A 81 -5.71 -1.44 24.08
N ASP A 82 -5.73 -0.88 25.28
CA ASP A 82 -4.54 -0.30 25.92
C ASP A 82 -3.42 -1.33 26.20
N SER A 83 -3.74 -2.63 26.17
CA SER A 83 -2.74 -3.71 26.34
C SER A 83 -2.02 -4.09 25.05
N GLN A 84 -2.48 -3.61 23.89
CA GLN A 84 -1.91 -3.92 22.59
C GLN A 84 -1.07 -2.75 22.06
N PRO A 85 0.09 -3.01 21.43
CA PRO A 85 0.93 -1.95 20.86
C PRO A 85 0.42 -1.42 19.51
N TYR A 86 -0.67 -1.98 18.99
CA TYR A 86 -1.30 -1.60 17.72
C TYR A 86 -2.81 -1.67 17.82
N ARG A 87 -3.48 -0.93 16.93
CA ARG A 87 -4.93 -1.01 16.70
C ARG A 87 -5.24 -1.76 15.42
N ILE A 88 -6.44 -2.33 15.35
CA ILE A 88 -6.96 -2.99 14.16
C ILE A 88 -8.04 -2.09 13.55
N VAL A 89 -7.97 -1.86 12.25
CA VAL A 89 -8.91 -1.02 11.52
C VAL A 89 -9.53 -1.84 10.41
N VAL A 90 -10.83 -2.10 10.49
CA VAL A 90 -11.57 -2.89 9.50
C VAL A 90 -12.41 -1.95 8.65
N CYS A 91 -12.16 -1.95 7.34
CA CYS A 91 -12.90 -1.17 6.36
C CYS A 91 -13.83 -2.10 5.56
N ASP A 92 -15.13 -1.82 5.60
CA ASP A 92 -16.08 -2.45 4.68
C ASP A 92 -16.14 -1.66 3.37
N CYS A 93 -15.85 -2.33 2.26
CA CYS A 93 -15.83 -1.77 0.93
C CYS A 93 -16.98 -2.30 0.07
N ASP A 94 -17.59 -1.40 -0.70
CA ASP A 94 -18.54 -1.76 -1.75
C ASP A 94 -17.91 -1.58 -3.13
N TYR A 95 -18.34 -2.41 -4.07
CA TYR A 95 -17.92 -2.30 -5.47
C TYR A 95 -18.54 -1.06 -6.10
N SER A 96 -17.69 -0.12 -6.53
CA SER A 96 -18.06 1.14 -7.16
C SER A 96 -17.04 1.41 -8.28
N PRO A 97 -17.24 0.84 -9.48
CA PRO A 97 -16.25 0.87 -10.55
C PRO A 97 -15.91 2.30 -10.95
N VAL A 98 -14.63 2.53 -11.21
CA VAL A 98 -14.12 3.83 -11.65
C VAL A 98 -13.21 3.69 -12.86
N GLU A 99 -13.19 4.74 -13.68
CA GLU A 99 -12.19 4.85 -14.72
C GLU A 99 -10.81 4.93 -14.07
N ARG A 100 -9.95 3.94 -14.37
CA ARG A 100 -8.62 3.85 -13.79
C ARG A 100 -7.75 4.97 -14.34
N LYS A 101 -7.31 5.85 -13.44
CA LYS A 101 -6.29 6.85 -13.71
C LYS A 101 -5.00 6.36 -13.08
N TRP A 102 -4.15 5.76 -13.89
CA TRP A 102 -2.84 5.33 -13.44
C TRP A 102 -1.93 6.55 -13.35
N GLU A 103 -1.29 6.71 -12.21
CA GLU A 103 -0.24 7.68 -12.01
C GLU A 103 1.08 6.93 -11.87
N GLU A 104 2.11 7.45 -12.53
CA GLU A 104 3.47 6.98 -12.37
C GLU A 104 3.92 7.30 -10.95
N LEU A 105 4.35 6.29 -10.23
CA LEU A 105 4.95 6.46 -8.93
C LEU A 105 6.39 6.89 -9.18
N GLY A 106 6.79 8.00 -8.60
CA GLY A 106 8.16 8.50 -8.75
C GLY A 106 9.15 7.42 -8.35
N SER A 107 10.04 7.04 -9.28
CA SER A 107 11.20 6.24 -8.94
C SER A 107 12.15 7.10 -8.13
N VAL A 108 12.46 6.70 -6.90
CA VAL A 108 13.62 7.26 -6.20
C VAL A 108 14.85 6.74 -6.94
N ASP A 109 15.54 7.62 -7.66
CA ASP A 109 16.87 7.32 -8.18
C ASP A 109 17.83 7.20 -6.99
N LEU A 110 17.97 5.99 -6.46
CA LEU A 110 18.81 5.71 -5.30
C LEU A 110 20.27 6.09 -5.58
N SER A 111 20.73 6.18 -6.83
CA SER A 111 22.09 6.64 -7.13
C SER A 111 22.29 8.14 -6.81
N LYS A 112 21.21 8.92 -6.80
CA LYS A 112 21.19 10.37 -6.51
C LYS A 112 20.63 10.73 -5.14
N ALA A 113 20.01 9.78 -4.44
CA ALA A 113 19.53 9.97 -3.09
C ALA A 113 20.68 10.33 -2.14
N THR A 114 20.54 11.33 -1.25
CA THR A 114 21.57 11.56 -0.23
C THR A 114 21.54 10.45 0.83
N ASP A 115 22.66 10.19 1.50
CA ASP A 115 22.71 9.20 2.58
C ASP A 115 21.78 9.59 3.75
N GLU A 116 21.60 10.89 3.96
CA GLU A 116 20.63 11.46 4.91
C GLU A 116 19.19 11.13 4.51
N TYR A 117 18.82 11.31 3.24
CA TYR A 117 17.49 10.97 2.75
C TYR A 117 17.22 9.46 2.84
N LEU A 118 18.21 8.62 2.49
CA LEU A 118 18.09 7.16 2.63
C LEU A 118 17.85 6.77 4.09
N THR A 119 18.62 7.36 5.01
CA THR A 119 18.48 7.11 6.45
C THR A 119 17.11 7.56 6.97
N GLU A 120 16.60 8.70 6.48
CA GLU A 120 15.27 9.23 6.83
C GLU A 120 14.13 8.29 6.41
N ILE A 121 14.23 7.65 5.24
CA ILE A 121 13.27 6.65 4.77
C ILE A 121 13.57 5.23 5.27
N GLY A 122 14.48 5.08 6.24
CA GLY A 122 14.78 3.80 6.89
C GLY A 122 15.63 2.83 6.06
N LEU A 123 16.28 3.31 5.01
CA LEU A 123 17.18 2.53 4.16
C LEU A 123 18.64 2.83 4.51
N LYS A 124 19.49 1.80 4.56
CA LYS A 124 20.93 2.02 4.74
C LYS A 124 21.62 2.26 3.40
N PRO A 125 22.58 3.19 3.32
CA PRO A 125 23.33 3.42 2.08
C PRO A 125 24.02 2.16 1.54
N ASP A 126 24.53 1.29 2.40
CA ASP A 126 25.20 0.04 2.00
C ASP A 126 24.24 -1.07 1.54
N GLN A 127 22.93 -0.86 1.65
CA GLN A 127 21.91 -1.84 1.29
C GLN A 127 21.76 -2.04 -0.23
N PHE A 128 22.14 -1.06 -1.05
CA PHE A 128 21.96 -1.09 -2.50
C PHE A 128 23.28 -0.86 -3.24
N ASP A 129 23.58 -1.70 -4.23
CA ASP A 129 24.79 -1.58 -5.07
C ASP A 129 24.93 -0.22 -5.76
N GLN A 130 23.80 0.36 -6.15
CA GLN A 130 23.72 1.67 -6.79
C GLN A 130 24.17 2.81 -5.88
N VAL A 131 24.09 2.61 -4.56
CA VAL A 131 24.52 3.57 -3.54
C VAL A 131 25.98 3.32 -3.15
N ARG A 132 26.35 2.04 -2.99
CA ARG A 132 27.74 1.63 -2.68
C ARG A 132 28.75 2.07 -3.74
N ASN A 133 28.37 2.05 -5.01
CA ASN A 133 29.29 2.26 -6.14
C ASN A 133 29.17 3.66 -6.76
N ARG A 134 28.61 4.66 -6.06
CA ARG A 134 28.44 6.03 -6.60
C ARG A 134 29.76 6.66 -7.07
N GLU A 135 30.85 6.41 -6.38
CA GLU A 135 32.20 6.90 -6.77
C GLU A 135 32.79 6.17 -7.98
N SER A 136 32.20 5.03 -8.39
CA SER A 136 32.65 4.26 -9.56
C SER A 136 31.96 4.70 -10.86
N VAL A 137 30.93 5.54 -10.77
CA VAL A 137 30.18 6.10 -11.90
C VAL A 137 30.50 7.59 -12.04
N GLY A 138 31.79 7.93 -12.03
CA GLY A 138 32.27 9.25 -12.41
C GLY A 138 32.45 9.35 -13.92
N VAL A 139 31.51 10.00 -14.61
CA VAL A 139 31.75 10.73 -15.87
C VAL A 139 31.46 12.19 -15.60
#